data_AF-A0A0K2UP73-F1
#
_entry.id   AF-A0A0K2UP73-F1
#
_cell.length_a   1.000
_cell.length_b   1.000
_cell.length_c   1.000
_cell.angle_alpha   90.00
_cell.angle_beta   90.00
_cell.angle_gamma   90.00
#
_symmetry.space_group_name_H-M   'P 1'
#
loop_
_entity.id
_entity.type
_entity.pdbx_description
1 polymer ?
#
loop_
_entity_poly.entity_id
_entity_poly.type
_entity_poly.pdbx_seq_one_letter_code
_entity_poly.pdbx_strand_id
1 'polypeptide(L)'
;LGYCPSEAELQGVLRDVEEPHQIGYAHIDRFLPIMLNVIQQRRFLPASPDEVLKAFKVIDKVESSDCEIDADVFRKLLTEKGDPFTHEEVDELMKVAINPSSGKVAYQVFINHLSYIEDV
;
A
#
# COMPACT_ATOMS: atom_id res chain seq x y z
N LEU A 1 11.18 -5.81 3.68
CA LEU A 1 10.53 -6.48 4.84
C LEU A 1 9.10 -6.92 4.54
N GLY A 2 8.48 -6.53 3.42
CA GLY A 2 7.18 -7.08 3.01
C GLY A 2 5.98 -6.68 3.89
N TYR A 3 6.15 -5.71 4.79
CA TYR A 3 5.09 -5.19 5.64
C TYR A 3 4.55 -3.86 5.10
N CYS A 4 3.25 -3.61 5.33
CA CYS A 4 2.50 -2.45 4.86
C CYS A 4 1.74 -1.78 6.03
N PRO A 5 2.44 -1.13 6.98
CA PRO A 5 1.78 -0.35 8.03
C PRO A 5 1.13 0.91 7.43
N SER A 6 0.03 1.38 8.04
CA SER A 6 -0.49 2.73 7.76
C SER A 6 0.45 3.81 8.30
N GLU A 7 0.32 5.05 7.81
CA GLU A 7 1.11 6.17 8.28
C GLU A 7 0.95 6.37 9.80
N ALA A 8 -0.27 6.28 10.31
CA ALA A 8 -0.55 6.40 11.74
C ALA A 8 0.14 5.31 12.58
N GLU A 9 0.16 4.07 12.08
CA GLU A 9 0.84 2.95 12.74
C GLU A 9 2.36 3.13 12.70
N LEU A 10 2.90 3.58 11.57
CA LEU A 10 4.32 3.87 11.42
C LEU A 10 4.76 5.00 12.37
N GLN A 11 3.98 6.07 12.49
CA GLN A 11 4.21 7.14 13.46
C GLN A 11 4.18 6.62 14.91
N GLY A 12 3.32 5.64 15.19
CA GLY A 12 3.33 4.93 16.47
C GLY A 12 4.66 4.23 16.75
N VAL A 13 5.13 3.43 15.78
CA VAL A 13 6.42 2.74 15.88
C VAL A 13 7.57 3.74 16.02
N LEU A 14 7.56 4.84 15.25
CA LEU A 14 8.60 5.87 15.33
C LEU A 14 8.67 6.50 16.72
N ARG A 15 7.52 6.86 17.33
CA ARG A 15 7.50 7.41 18.69
C ARG A 15 8.14 6.47 19.73
N ASP A 16 7.97 5.16 19.55
CA ASP A 16 8.49 4.18 20.51
C ASP A 16 10.00 3.91 20.31
N VAL A 17 10.52 4.16 19.11
CA VAL A 17 11.91 3.83 18.74
C VAL A 17 12.83 5.06 18.72
N GLU A 18 12.31 6.22 18.32
CA GLU A 18 13.08 7.42 18.03
C GLU A 18 13.85 7.93 19.26
N GLU A 19 15.07 8.42 19.03
CA GLU A 19 15.89 9.00 20.08
C GLU A 19 15.37 10.40 20.45
N PRO A 20 15.01 10.66 21.72
CA PRO A 20 14.45 11.94 22.16
C PRO A 20 15.30 13.17 21.80
N HIS A 21 16.60 12.99 21.67
CA HIS A 21 17.56 14.07 21.42
C HIS A 21 17.98 14.18 19.96
N GLN A 22 17.57 13.25 19.09
CA GLN A 22 17.96 13.23 17.68
C GLN A 22 16.87 12.63 16.78
N ILE A 23 16.05 13.52 16.23
CA ILE A 23 14.95 13.19 15.31
C ILE A 23 15.50 12.48 14.07
N GLY A 24 14.81 11.42 13.64
CA GLY A 24 15.17 10.58 12.51
C GLY A 24 16.21 9.49 12.83
N TYR A 25 16.65 9.37 14.08
CA TYR A 25 17.61 8.35 14.50
C TYR A 25 16.99 7.41 15.54
N ALA A 26 17.32 6.13 15.39
CA ALA A 26 16.83 5.04 16.20
C ALA A 26 18.01 4.17 16.65
N HIS A 27 18.10 3.89 17.95
CA HIS A 27 19.05 2.88 18.43
C HIS A 27 18.52 1.49 18.14
N ILE A 28 19.39 0.60 17.63
CA ILE A 28 19.03 -0.77 17.29
C ILE A 28 18.43 -1.53 18.49
N ASP A 29 18.91 -1.24 19.70
CA ASP A 29 18.44 -1.85 20.95
C ASP A 29 17.00 -1.47 21.30
N ARG A 30 16.48 -0.35 20.78
CA ARG A 30 15.07 0.05 20.91
C ARG A 30 14.23 -0.45 19.74
N PHE A 31 14.79 -0.44 18.54
CA PHE A 31 14.10 -0.89 17.32
C PHE A 31 13.81 -2.40 17.35
N LEU A 32 14.80 -3.22 17.73
CA LEU A 32 14.69 -4.68 17.65
C LEU A 32 13.53 -5.26 18.47
N PRO A 33 13.33 -4.91 19.76
CA PRO A 33 12.21 -5.44 20.54
C PRO A 33 10.85 -5.10 19.93
N ILE A 34 10.71 -3.90 19.38
CA ILE A 34 9.46 -3.42 18.79
C ILE A 34 9.16 -4.18 17.49
N MET A 35 10.15 -4.28 16.60
CA MET A 35 9.98 -5.02 15.35
C MET A 35 9.81 -6.51 15.58
N LEU A 36 10.49 -7.10 16.58
CA LEU A 36 10.29 -8.48 16.96
C LEU A 36 8.84 -8.73 17.38
N ASN A 37 8.27 -7.83 18.18
CA ASN A 37 6.86 -7.91 18.58
C ASN A 37 5.92 -7.79 17.37
N VAL A 38 6.19 -6.86 16.44
CA VAL A 38 5.42 -6.72 15.19
C VAL A 38 5.40 -8.04 14.39
N ILE A 39 6.57 -8.69 14.24
CA ILE A 39 6.72 -9.95 13.52
C ILE A 39 5.96 -11.07 14.24
N GLN A 40 6.15 -11.21 15.56
CA GLN A 40 5.50 -12.25 16.37
C GLN A 40 3.98 -12.13 16.35
N GLN A 41 3.46 -10.90 16.40
CA GLN A 41 2.02 -10.63 16.37
C GLN A 41 1.46 -10.60 14.94
N ARG A 42 2.27 -10.87 13.91
CA ARG A 42 1.87 -10.85 12.50
C ARG A 42 1.14 -9.56 12.10
N ARG A 43 1.62 -8.43 12.62
CA ARG A 43 1.06 -7.10 12.32
C ARG A 43 1.64 -6.57 11.00
N PHE A 44 0.90 -5.66 10.36
CA PHE A 44 1.29 -4.97 9.13
C PHE A 44 1.51 -5.89 7.92
N LEU A 45 0.91 -7.08 7.93
CA LEU A 45 0.95 -7.95 6.75
C LEU A 45 0.23 -7.27 5.58
N PRO A 46 0.68 -7.47 4.34
CA PRO A 46 -0.01 -6.96 3.16
C PRO A 46 -1.39 -7.60 3.06
N ALA A 47 -2.31 -6.90 2.40
CA ALA A 47 -3.61 -7.48 2.07
C ALA A 47 -3.42 -8.65 1.09
N SER A 48 -4.25 -9.69 1.24
CA SER A 48 -4.23 -10.83 0.34
C SER A 48 -4.67 -10.43 -1.08
N PRO A 49 -4.23 -11.15 -2.14
CA PRO A 49 -4.67 -10.91 -3.51
C PRO A 49 -6.20 -10.87 -3.66
N ASP A 50 -6.91 -11.72 -2.92
CA ASP A 50 -8.37 -11.79 -2.89
C ASP A 50 -9.03 -10.55 -2.26
N GLU A 51 -8.45 -10.00 -1.20
CA GLU A 51 -8.94 -8.77 -0.55
C GLU A 51 -8.77 -7.57 -1.48
N VAL A 52 -7.63 -7.48 -2.17
CA VAL A 52 -7.35 -6.43 -3.13
C VAL A 52 -8.30 -6.53 -4.33
N LEU A 53 -8.52 -7.74 -4.86
CA LEU A 53 -9.50 -7.96 -5.92
C LEU A 53 -10.91 -7.53 -5.49
N LYS A 54 -11.34 -7.87 -4.27
CA LYS A 54 -12.64 -7.44 -3.73
C LYS A 54 -12.75 -5.92 -3.63
N ALA A 55 -11.69 -5.23 -3.20
CA ALA A 55 -11.67 -3.78 -3.13
C ALA A 55 -11.86 -3.15 -4.53
N PHE A 56 -11.14 -3.65 -5.54
CA PHE A 56 -11.30 -3.20 -6.92
C PHE A 56 -12.70 -3.47 -7.48
N LYS A 57 -13.32 -4.62 -7.15
CA LYS A 57 -14.70 -4.92 -7.56
C LYS A 57 -15.74 -3.97 -6.96
N VAL A 58 -15.52 -3.45 -5.76
CA VAL A 58 -16.40 -2.42 -5.16
C VAL A 58 -16.29 -1.08 -5.91
N ILE A 59 -15.10 -0.80 -6.47
CA ILE A 59 -14.83 0.42 -7.23
C ILE A 59 -15.38 0.31 -8.66
N ASP A 60 -15.22 -0.85 -9.29
CA ASP A 60 -15.69 -1.15 -10.64
C ASP A 60 -17.21 -1.40 -10.67
N LYS A 61 -17.98 -0.31 -10.62
CA LYS A 61 -19.46 -0.34 -10.54
C LYS A 61 -20.15 -1.02 -11.73
N VAL A 62 -19.45 -1.21 -12.85
CA VAL A 62 -20.02 -1.76 -14.09
C VAL A 62 -19.58 -3.21 -14.32
N GLU A 63 -18.70 -3.74 -13.45
CA GLU A 63 -18.04 -5.05 -13.61
C GLU A 63 -17.51 -5.22 -15.05
N SER A 64 -16.44 -4.49 -15.33
CA SER A 64 -15.81 -4.44 -16.65
C SER A 64 -15.24 -5.82 -17.01
N SER A 65 -15.55 -6.34 -18.19
CA SER A 65 -15.03 -7.64 -18.67
C SER A 65 -13.51 -7.72 -18.67
N ASP A 66 -12.85 -6.57 -18.78
CA ASP A 66 -11.42 -6.45 -18.97
C ASP A 66 -10.65 -6.22 -17.66
N CYS A 67 -11.34 -6.21 -16.51
CA CYS A 67 -10.74 -5.94 -15.21
C CYS A 67 -9.96 -4.61 -15.14
N GLU A 68 -10.54 -3.56 -15.71
CA GLU A 68 -9.98 -2.21 -15.74
C GLU A 68 -10.94 -1.21 -15.09
N ILE A 69 -10.38 -0.22 -14.40
CA ILE A 69 -11.13 0.92 -13.86
C ILE A 69 -10.68 2.23 -14.47
N ASP A 70 -11.56 3.22 -14.40
CA ASP A 70 -11.26 4.56 -14.88
C ASP A 70 -10.11 5.21 -14.09
N ALA A 71 -9.18 5.83 -14.82
CA ALA A 71 -7.98 6.44 -14.26
C ALA A 71 -8.30 7.60 -13.31
N ASP A 72 -9.33 8.39 -13.60
CA ASP A 72 -9.73 9.52 -12.75
C ASP A 72 -10.39 9.03 -11.47
N VAL A 73 -11.16 7.93 -11.54
CA VAL A 73 -11.72 7.27 -10.36
C VAL A 73 -10.60 6.74 -9.46
N PHE A 74 -9.61 6.08 -10.04
CA PHE A 74 -8.47 5.55 -9.28
C PHE A 74 -7.64 6.66 -8.64
N ARG A 75 -7.32 7.73 -9.40
CA ARG A 75 -6.64 8.93 -8.89
C ARG A 75 -7.39 9.51 -7.69
N LYS A 76 -8.70 9.71 -7.83
CA LYS A 76 -9.53 10.27 -6.76
C LYS A 76 -9.49 9.42 -5.50
N LEU A 77 -9.54 8.10 -5.64
CA LEU A 77 -9.47 7.18 -4.50
C LEU A 77 -8.12 7.28 -3.77
N LEU A 78 -7.01 7.33 -4.51
CA LEU A 78 -5.68 7.44 -3.92
C LEU A 78 -5.48 8.76 -3.16
N THR A 79 -6.16 9.84 -3.57
CA THR A 79 -6.05 11.15 -2.91
C THR A 79 -7.07 11.38 -1.79
N GLU A 80 -8.15 10.60 -1.73
CA GLU A 80 -9.27 10.84 -0.79
C GLU A 80 -9.51 9.71 0.24
N LYS A 81 -8.94 8.53 0.04
CA LYS A 81 -9.20 7.33 0.88
C LYS A 81 -7.90 6.78 1.46
N GLY A 82 -8.02 6.21 2.67
CA GLY A 82 -6.87 5.64 3.37
C GLY A 82 -5.86 6.71 3.75
N ASP A 83 -4.57 6.37 3.61
CA ASP A 83 -3.47 7.33 3.69
C ASP A 83 -3.32 7.99 2.31
N PRO A 84 -3.72 9.27 2.17
CA PRO A 84 -3.83 9.89 0.87
C PRO A 84 -2.46 10.14 0.26
N PHE A 85 -2.31 9.77 -1.00
CA PHE A 85 -1.09 9.95 -1.77
C PHE A 85 -0.95 11.42 -2.18
N THR A 86 0.30 11.90 -2.22
CA THR A 86 0.62 13.18 -2.85
C THR A 86 0.38 13.13 -4.36
N HIS A 87 0.22 14.29 -4.98
CA HIS A 87 0.00 14.35 -6.43
C HIS A 87 1.16 13.72 -7.21
N GLU A 88 2.38 13.92 -6.73
CA GLU A 88 3.60 13.36 -7.29
C GLU A 88 3.61 11.82 -7.20
N GLU A 89 3.25 11.25 -6.04
CA GLU A 89 3.16 9.80 -5.86
C GLU A 89 2.08 9.17 -6.74
N VAL A 90 0.93 9.83 -6.88
CA VAL A 90 -0.12 9.38 -7.79
C VAL A 90 0.39 9.41 -9.23
N ASP A 91 1.02 10.49 -9.66
CA ASP A 91 1.53 10.61 -11.03
C ASP A 91 2.56 9.52 -11.36
N GLU A 92 3.47 9.18 -10.42
CA GLU A 92 4.39 8.05 -10.59
C GLU A 92 3.67 6.71 -10.64
N LEU A 93 2.68 6.48 -9.76
CA LEU A 93 1.91 5.23 -9.75
C LEU A 93 1.12 5.05 -11.05
N MET A 94 0.50 6.12 -11.56
CA MET A 94 -0.31 6.07 -12.78
C MET A 94 0.52 5.73 -14.03
N LYS A 95 1.81 6.10 -14.08
CA LYS A 95 2.69 5.70 -15.19
C LYS A 95 2.86 4.19 -15.33
N VAL A 96 2.79 3.46 -14.21
CA VAL A 96 2.92 2.00 -14.17
C VAL A 96 1.56 1.32 -14.27
N ALA A 97 0.54 1.94 -13.69
CA ALA A 97 -0.80 1.34 -13.56
C ALA A 97 -1.68 1.49 -14.81
N ILE A 98 -1.46 2.53 -15.62
CA ILE A 98 -2.25 2.78 -16.83
C ILE A 98 -1.83 1.83 -17.95
N ASN A 99 -2.80 1.12 -18.51
CA ASN A 99 -2.64 0.36 -19.74
C ASN A 99 -2.55 1.32 -20.94
N PRO A 100 -1.45 1.32 -21.72
CA PRO A 100 -1.27 2.24 -22.84
C PRO A 100 -2.32 2.13 -23.95
N SER A 101 -2.95 0.96 -24.11
CA SER A 101 -3.96 0.76 -25.17
C SER A 101 -5.36 1.23 -24.80
N SER A 102 -5.74 1.13 -23.52
CA SER A 102 -7.08 1.50 -23.04
C SER A 102 -7.12 2.85 -22.33
N GLY A 103 -5.96 3.34 -21.84
CA GLY A 103 -5.88 4.54 -21.01
C GLY A 103 -6.48 4.35 -19.61
N LYS A 104 -6.81 3.11 -19.24
CA LYS A 104 -7.44 2.74 -17.97
C LYS A 104 -6.46 2.01 -17.05
N VAL A 105 -6.82 1.89 -15.78
CA VAL A 105 -6.00 1.20 -14.78
C VAL A 105 -6.40 -0.27 -14.73
N ALA A 106 -5.48 -1.15 -15.13
CA ALA A 106 -5.69 -2.60 -15.09
C ALA A 106 -5.35 -3.14 -13.69
N TYR A 107 -6.36 -3.55 -12.92
CA TYR A 107 -6.13 -3.96 -11.54
C TYR A 107 -5.48 -5.35 -11.40
N GLN A 108 -5.42 -6.14 -12.48
CA GLN A 108 -4.65 -7.39 -12.52
C GLN A 108 -3.16 -7.18 -12.25
N VAL A 109 -2.60 -6.04 -12.65
CA VAL A 109 -1.18 -5.71 -12.41
C VAL A 109 -0.88 -5.68 -10.91
N PHE A 110 -1.79 -5.11 -10.13
CA PHE A 110 -1.65 -5.00 -8.66
C PHE A 110 -1.79 -6.36 -7.97
N ILE A 111 -2.73 -7.19 -8.41
CA ILE A 111 -2.92 -8.55 -7.87
C ILE A 111 -1.66 -9.38 -8.12
N ASN A 112 -1.11 -9.34 -9.33
CA ASN A 112 0.11 -10.06 -9.68
C ASN A 112 1.32 -9.55 -8.89
N HIS A 113 1.48 -8.23 -8.75
CA HIS A 113 2.58 -7.66 -7.97
C HIS A 113 2.52 -8.08 -6.49
N LEU A 114 1.33 -8.20 -5.92
CA LEU A 114 1.15 -8.60 -4.52
C LEU A 114 1.28 -10.11 -4.33
N SER A 115 0.92 -10.94 -5.32
CA SER A 115 1.11 -12.39 -5.22
C SER A 115 2.60 -12.79 -5.19
N TYR A 116 3.48 -12.05 -5.87
CA TYR A 116 4.94 -12.30 -5.79
C TYR A 116 5.52 -12.07 -4.40
N ILE A 117 4.83 -11.34 -3.50
CA ILE A 117 5.28 -11.11 -2.13
C ILE A 117 5.00 -12.33 -1.24
N GLU A 118 4.02 -13.17 -1.57
CA GLU A 118 3.68 -14.36 -0.78
C GLU A 118 4.68 -15.53 -0.99
N ASP A 119 5.45 -15.52 -2.08
CA ASP A 119 6.38 -16.60 -2.47
C ASP A 119 7.81 -16.44 -1.93
N VAL A 120 8.09 -15.46 -1.05
CA VAL A 120 9.43 -15.19 -0.46
C VAL A 120 9.37 -15.22 1.07
#